data_AF-A0A0F9H5E4-F1
#
_entry.id   AF-A0A0F9H5E4-F1
#
_cell.length_a   1.000
_cell.length_b   1.000
_cell.length_c   1.000
_cell.angle_alpha   90.00
_cell.angle_beta   90.00
_cell.angle_gamma   90.00
#
_symmetry.space_group_name_H-M   'P 1'
#
loop_
_entity.id
_entity.type
_entity.pdbx_description
1 polymer ?
#
loop_
_entity_poly.entity_id
_entity_poly.type
_entity_poly.pdbx_seq_one_letter_code
_entity_poly.pdbx_strand_id
1 'polypeptide(L)' 'MEVYYSNAQRIAHGKGEFYIDFYQLSGDRPNIQSTEPTVRIYMNPETVMSFREALEKNVQKFMDVYLKPGTKDSTQR' A
#
# COMPACT_ATOMS: atom_id res chain seq x y z
N MET A 1 -24.95 2.44 2.63
CA MET A 1 -23.91 1.39 2.60
C MET A 1 -22.65 2.04 3.15
N GLU A 2 -22.12 1.54 4.26
CA GLU A 2 -20.91 2.09 4.89
C GLU A 2 -19.67 1.52 4.20
N VAL A 3 -18.69 2.38 3.89
CA VAL A 3 -17.44 1.98 3.22
C VAL A 3 -16.36 1.86 4.28
N TYR A 4 -15.90 0.64 4.54
CA TYR A 4 -14.81 0.39 5.48
C TYR A 4 -13.48 0.30 4.72
N TYR A 5 -12.53 1.15 5.11
CA TYR A 5 -11.17 1.12 4.60
C TYR A 5 -10.28 0.32 5.55
N SER A 6 -9.29 -0.37 5.00
CA SER A 6 -8.22 -0.97 5.80
C SER A 6 -7.46 0.11 6.55
N ASN A 7 -7.15 -0.14 7.82
CA ASN A 7 -6.39 0.77 8.68
C ASN A 7 -5.03 0.20 9.12
N ALA A 8 -4.68 -1.02 8.70
CA ALA A 8 -3.36 -1.59 8.91
C ALA A 8 -3.04 -2.63 7.83
N GLN A 9 -1.76 -2.75 7.48
CA GLN A 9 -1.30 -3.67 6.44
C GLN A 9 -0.04 -4.42 6.87
N ARG A 10 0.14 -5.65 6.39
CA ARG A 10 1.37 -6.43 6.56
C ARG A 10 1.82 -7.00 5.22
N ILE A 11 3.06 -6.72 4.85
CA ILE A 11 3.71 -7.34 3.70
C ILE A 11 4.57 -8.49 4.22
N ALA A 12 4.41 -9.69 3.66
CA ALA A 12 5.17 -10.86 4.05
C ALA A 12 5.38 -11.80 2.85
N HIS A 13 6.13 -12.88 3.05
CA HIS A 13 6.42 -13.85 2.02
C HIS A 13 6.38 -15.28 2.56
N GLY A 14 6.01 -16.22 1.69
CA GLY A 14 6.04 -17.66 1.91
C GLY A 14 7.08 -18.33 1.03
N LYS A 15 6.99 -19.66 0.90
CA LYS A 15 7.82 -20.40 -0.06
C LYS A 15 7.28 -20.19 -1.47
N GLY A 16 7.90 -19.26 -2.21
CA GLY A 16 7.60 -19.02 -3.62
C GLY A 16 6.50 -17.98 -3.89
N GLU A 17 6.02 -17.28 -2.86
CA GLU A 17 4.99 -16.26 -2.99
C GLU A 17 5.24 -15.09 -2.04
N PHE A 18 4.79 -13.91 -2.44
CA PHE A 18 4.65 -12.75 -1.57
C PHE A 18 3.18 -12.43 -1.39
N TYR A 19 2.82 -11.81 -0.27
CA TYR A 19 1.46 -11.37 -0.05
C TYR A 19 1.37 -10.09 0.76
N ILE A 20 0.27 -9.37 0.54
CA ILE A 20 -0.11 -8.18 1.28
C ILE A 20 -1.43 -8.47 2.00
N ASP A 21 -1.38 -8.40 3.32
CA ASP A 21 -2.54 -8.49 4.19
C ASP A 21 -3.09 -7.11 4.51
N PHE A 22 -4.41 -6.97 4.43
CA PHE A 22 -5.15 -5.79 4.84
C PHE A 22 -6.04 -6.12 6.03
N TYR A 23 -5.92 -5.34 7.08
CA TYR A 23 -6.68 -5.51 8.32
C TYR A 23 -7.63 -4.35 8.54
N GLN A 24 -8.68 -4.62 9.31
CA GLN A 24 -9.54 -3.64 9.94
C GLN A 24 -9.48 -3.83 11.46
N LEU A 25 -8.54 -3.15 12.08
CA LEU A 25 -8.32 -3.16 13.52
C LEU A 25 -9.40 -2.34 14.23
N SER A 26 -9.81 -2.78 15.41
CA SER A 26 -10.81 -2.14 16.27
C SER A 26 -10.53 -2.48 17.74
N GLY A 27 -11.36 -2.01 18.68
CA GLY A 27 -11.19 -2.36 20.11
C GLY A 27 -11.12 -3.87 20.36
N ASP A 28 -11.95 -4.64 19.65
CA ASP A 28 -12.01 -6.11 19.76
C ASP A 28 -10.93 -6.82 18.94
N ARG A 29 -10.24 -6.08 18.05
CA ARG A 29 -9.21 -6.57 17.12
C ARG A 29 -8.00 -5.62 17.16
N PRO A 30 -7.25 -5.60 18.28
CA PRO A 30 -6.36 -4.48 18.58
C PRO A 30 -5.06 -4.48 17.76
N ASN A 31 -4.65 -5.62 17.19
CA ASN A 31 -3.37 -5.73 16.49
C ASN A 31 -3.37 -6.81 15.39
N ILE A 32 -2.36 -6.75 14.53
CA ILE A 32 -2.17 -7.64 13.38
C ILE A 32 -1.83 -9.08 13.78
N GLN A 33 -1.23 -9.30 14.95
CA GLN A 33 -0.80 -10.64 15.40
C GLN A 33 -1.99 -11.49 15.85
N SER A 34 -3.02 -10.87 16.43
CA SER A 34 -4.20 -11.54 16.96
C SER A 34 -5.44 -11.43 16.05
N THR A 35 -5.31 -10.81 14.88
CA THR A 35 -6.43 -10.53 13.98
C THR A 35 -6.19 -11.20 12.64
N GLU A 36 -7.22 -11.79 12.05
CA GLU A 36 -7.16 -12.30 10.69
C GLU A 36 -7.29 -11.17 9.66
N PRO A 37 -6.59 -11.25 8.51
CA PRO A 37 -6.72 -10.24 7.47
C PRO A 37 -8.12 -10.26 6.85
N THR A 38 -8.68 -9.08 6.60
CA THR A 38 -9.94 -8.92 5.86
C THR A 38 -9.74 -9.27 4.38
N VAL A 39 -8.59 -8.91 3.83
CA VAL A 39 -8.21 -9.18 2.44
C VAL A 39 -6.74 -9.57 2.40
N ARG A 40 -6.40 -10.59 1.61
CA ARG A 40 -5.02 -10.95 1.27
C ARG A 40 -4.85 -10.93 -0.25
N ILE A 41 -3.83 -10.23 -0.70
CA ILE A 41 -3.41 -10.26 -2.10
C ILE A 41 -2.17 -11.13 -2.20
N TYR A 42 -2.23 -12.18 -3.01
CA TYR A 42 -1.10 -13.04 -3.34
C TYR A 42 -0.43 -12.58 -4.62
N MET A 43 0.89 -12.66 -4.66
CA MET A 43 1.69 -12.31 -5.82
C MET A 43 2.79 -13.35 -6.01
N ASN A 44 2.94 -13.81 -7.25
CA ASN A 44 4.11 -14.57 -7.65
C ASN A 44 5.34 -13.63 -7.72
N PRO A 45 6.58 -14.16 -7.73
CA PRO A 45 7.78 -13.34 -7.73
C PRO A 45 7.86 -12.33 -8.89
N GLU A 46 7.43 -12.72 -10.09
CA GLU A 46 7.43 -11.84 -11.27
C GLU A 46 6.52 -10.62 -11.07
N THR A 47 5.31 -10.85 -10.55
CA THR A 47 4.34 -9.80 -10.25
C THR A 47 4.86 -8.83 -9.20
N VAL A 48 5.57 -9.34 -8.18
CA VAL A 48 6.16 -8.49 -7.12
C VAL A 48 7.23 -7.57 -7.68
N MET A 49 8.07 -8.09 -8.58
CA MET A 49 9.12 -7.28 -9.21
C MET A 49 8.49 -6.15 -10.05
N SER A 50 7.50 -6.47 -10.88
CA SER A 50 6.77 -5.46 -11.65
C SER A 50 6.05 -4.45 -10.76
N PHE A 51 5.45 -4.91 -9.65
CA PHE A 51 4.79 -4.03 -8.68
C PHE A 51 5.77 -3.07 -8.02
N ARG A 52 6.94 -3.56 -7.58
CA ARG A 52 8.00 -2.74 -6.99
C ARG A 52 8.45 -1.64 -7.95
N GLU A 53 8.75 -1.99 -9.20
CA GLU A 53 9.19 -1.00 -10.20
C GLU A 53 8.12 0.06 -10.48
N ALA A 54 6.85 -0.35 -10.55
CA ALA A 54 5.74 0.57 -10.71
C ALA A 54 5.59 1.50 -9.51
N LEU A 55 5.77 0.99 -8.29
CA LEU A 55 5.72 1.77 -7.07
C LEU A 55 6.86 2.80 -7.01
N GLU A 56 8.09 2.39 -7.31
CA GLU A 56 9.25 3.28 -7.38
C GLU A 56 9.02 4.43 -8.37
N LYS A 57 8.52 4.13 -9.58
CA LYS A 57 8.18 5.15 -10.58
C LYS A 57 7.10 6.11 -10.11
N ASN A 58 6.06 5.59 -9.44
CA ASN A 58 4.96 6.41 -8.92
C ASN A 58 5.41 7.32 -7.77
N VAL A 59 6.26 6.82 -6.87
CA VAL A 59 6.87 7.64 -5.81
C VAL A 59 7.73 8.74 -6.43
N GLN A 60 8.59 8.41 -7.39
CA GLN A 60 9.42 9.41 -8.06
C GLN A 60 8.57 10.51 -8.72
N LYS A 61 7.50 10.12 -9.43
CA LYS A 61 6.54 11.07 -10.01
C LYS A 61 5.89 11.97 -8.95
N PHE A 62 5.48 11.39 -7.82
CA PHE A 62 4.93 12.18 -6.72
C PHE A 62 5.95 13.19 -6.16
N MET A 63 7.18 12.75 -5.92
CA MET A 63 8.27 13.62 -5.46
C MET A 63 8.53 14.76 -6.44
N ASP A 64 8.54 14.47 -7.74
CA ASP A 64 8.80 15.44 -8.79
C ASP A 64 7.70 16.51 -8.89
N VAL A 65 6.43 16.12 -8.68
CA VAL A 65 5.28 17.03 -8.77
C VAL A 65 5.13 17.86 -7.49
N TYR A 66 5.29 17.25 -6.32
CA TYR A 66 4.86 17.86 -5.05
C TYR A 66 6.01 18.28 -4.13
N LEU A 67 7.24 17.78 -4.33
CA LEU A 67 8.33 17.96 -3.36
C LEU A 67 9.61 18.54 -3.96
N LYS A 68 9.67 18.77 -5.29
CA LYS A 68 10.76 19.56 -5.88
C LYS A 68 10.58 21.05 -5.56
N PRO A 69 11.57 21.71 -4.94
CA PRO A 69 11.52 23.15 -4.69
C PRO A 69 11.67 23.88 -6.03
N GLY A 70 10.56 24.40 -6.56
CA GLY A 70 10.59 25.23 -7.78
C GLY A 70 9.33 25.23 -8.63
N THR A 71 8.38 24.31 -8.42
CA THR A 71 7.10 24.35 -9.15
C THR A 71 6.22 25.41 -8.51
N LYS A 72 6.39 26.67 -8.94
CA LYS A 72 5.45 27.75 -8.62
C LYS A 72 4.05 27.29 -9.02
N ASP A 73 3.12 27.36 -8.07
CA ASP A 73 1.69 27.26 -8.30
C ASP A 73 1.33 28.11 -9.53
N SER A 74 0.99 27.44 -10.63
CA SER A 74 0.34 28.07 -11.78
C SER A 74 -1.16 27.81 -11.80
N THR A 75 -1.72 27.31 -10.69
CA THR A 75 -3.16 27.16 -10.51
C THR A 75 -3.72 28.35 -9.74
N GLN A 76 -3.56 29.55 -10.31
CA GLN A 76 -4.61 30.56 -10.29
C GLN A 76 -5.26 30.56 -11.67
N ARG A 77 -6.40 29.89 -11.80
CA ARG A 77 -7.48 30.24 -12.73
C ARG A 77 -8.81 29.85 -12.09
#